data_AF-A0A9C9BU09-F1
#
_entry.id   AF-A0A9C9BU09-F1
#
_cell.length_a   1.000
_cell.length_b   1.000
_cell.length_c   1.000
_cell.angle_alpha   90.00
_cell.angle_beta   90.00
_cell.angle_gamma   90.00
#
_symmetry.space_group_name_H-M   'P 1'
#
loop_
_entity.id
_entity.type
_entity.pdbx_description
1 polymer ?
#
loop_
_entity_poly.entity_id
_entity_poly.type
_entity_poly.pdbx_seq_one_letter_code
_entity_poly.pdbx_strand_id
1 'polypeptide(L)'
;MAAHYGVAALPTRVRKPKDKALVENAVLQVERWVLAPLRHQRFFSLAELNQAIRQRLAWLNDRPMAESGHSRRERFEQMERNALQPLPAQDFIYREVKTVRMHIDYHVTFHKHHYSVPHRYARQKVLLRSSAHTVDVYDPEENRRIACHTRCDEPSYYSTEKAHMPPNHRNYLEWSPGRFTRWAQQIGPQTAALIALVLQSAPTPNRPTVPAWVFSTSPAAEKMPTWKPPVLWPCKPKPTVTAPSSASSTPCPRRSQPPKTPTKISAGNLTTHEEVFPCSPVKPF
;
A
#
# COMPACT_ATOMS: atom_id res chain seq x y z
N MET A 1 0.54 -10.14 7.77
CA MET A 1 -0.29 -9.46 8.78
C MET A 1 -1.00 -10.44 9.69
N ALA A 2 -1.94 -11.27 9.21
CA ALA A 2 -2.71 -12.20 10.06
C ALA A 2 -1.81 -13.10 10.94
N ALA A 3 -0.81 -13.74 10.34
CA ALA A 3 0.19 -14.53 11.06
C ALA A 3 1.03 -13.74 12.08
N HIS A 4 1.29 -12.44 11.84
CA HIS A 4 2.07 -11.59 12.76
C HIS A 4 1.32 -11.33 14.08
N TYR A 5 0.00 -11.19 13.99
CA TYR A 5 -0.86 -10.93 15.15
C TYR A 5 -1.51 -12.19 15.73
N GLY A 6 -1.11 -13.39 15.27
CA GLY A 6 -1.72 -14.65 15.72
C GLY A 6 -3.20 -14.79 15.34
N VAL A 7 -3.67 -14.09 14.31
CA VAL A 7 -5.07 -14.10 13.87
C VAL A 7 -5.22 -15.03 12.66
N ALA A 8 -6.25 -15.88 12.68
CA ALA A 8 -6.67 -16.64 11.51
C ALA A 8 -7.72 -15.86 10.71
N ALA A 9 -7.48 -15.66 9.42
CA ALA A 9 -8.47 -15.08 8.51
C ALA A 9 -9.32 -16.20 7.90
N LEU A 10 -10.54 -16.37 8.37
CA LEU A 10 -11.49 -17.37 7.85
C LEU A 10 -12.40 -16.73 6.79
N PRO A 11 -12.24 -17.07 5.50
CA PRO A 11 -13.11 -16.51 4.47
C PRO A 11 -14.53 -17.08 4.59
N THR A 12 -15.53 -16.23 4.41
CA THR A 12 -16.94 -16.66 4.29
C THR A 12 -17.16 -17.41 2.98
N ARG A 13 -18.16 -18.30 2.93
CA ARG A 13 -18.45 -19.07 1.71
C ARG A 13 -18.90 -18.14 0.58
N VAL A 14 -18.48 -18.47 -0.65
CA VAL A 14 -18.87 -17.73 -1.86
C VAL A 14 -20.38 -17.74 -2.03
N ARG A 15 -20.98 -16.58 -2.35
CA ARG A 15 -22.43 -16.38 -2.56
C ARG A 15 -23.32 -16.76 -1.37
N LYS A 16 -22.80 -16.71 -0.14
CA LYS A 16 -23.58 -16.90 1.10
C LYS A 16 -23.58 -15.62 1.94
N PRO A 17 -24.45 -14.64 1.62
CA PRO A 17 -24.45 -13.33 2.28
C PRO A 17 -24.70 -13.40 3.79
N LYS A 18 -25.43 -14.41 4.27
CA LYS A 18 -25.72 -14.60 5.70
C LYS A 18 -24.46 -14.85 6.56
N ASP A 19 -23.38 -15.38 5.96
CA ASP A 19 -22.15 -15.67 6.69
C ASP A 19 -21.44 -14.39 7.18
N LYS A 20 -21.81 -13.21 6.66
CA LYS A 20 -21.23 -11.90 7.01
C LYS A 20 -22.23 -10.96 7.74
N ALA A 21 -23.40 -11.45 8.13
CA ALA A 21 -24.49 -10.61 8.63
C ALA A 21 -24.11 -9.74 9.84
N LEU A 22 -23.30 -10.26 10.78
CA LEU A 22 -22.87 -9.51 11.97
C LEU A 22 -21.99 -8.31 11.59
N VAL A 23 -21.04 -8.50 10.66
CA VAL A 23 -20.15 -7.43 10.21
C VAL A 23 -20.93 -6.36 9.44
N GLU A 24 -21.84 -6.78 8.56
CA GLU A 24 -22.68 -5.84 7.80
C GLU A 24 -23.58 -5.01 8.73
N ASN A 25 -24.18 -5.63 9.75
CA ASN A 25 -24.96 -4.90 10.75
C ASN A 25 -24.08 -3.91 11.53
N ALA A 26 -22.86 -4.30 11.91
CA ALA A 26 -21.92 -3.39 12.58
C ALA A 26 -21.60 -2.16 11.70
N VAL A 27 -21.36 -2.36 10.39
CA VAL A 27 -21.13 -1.26 9.43
C VAL A 27 -22.36 -0.34 9.36
N LEU A 28 -23.57 -0.90 9.22
CA LEU A 28 -24.81 -0.12 9.19
C LEU A 28 -25.01 0.72 10.46
N GLN A 29 -24.60 0.21 11.63
CA GLN A 29 -24.68 0.97 12.87
C GLN A 29 -23.72 2.17 12.86
N VAL A 30 -22.49 1.99 12.38
CA VAL A 30 -21.54 3.10 12.23
C VAL A 30 -22.07 4.14 11.24
N GLU A 31 -22.60 3.72 10.09
CA GLU A 31 -23.18 4.65 9.11
C GLU A 31 -24.33 5.47 9.70
N ARG A 32 -25.28 4.82 10.40
CA ARG A 32 -26.46 5.48 10.96
C ARG A 32 -26.16 6.37 12.16
N TRP A 33 -25.25 5.96 13.03
CA TRP A 33 -25.05 6.62 14.32
C TRP A 33 -23.78 7.46 14.41
N VAL A 34 -22.82 7.25 13.51
CA VAL A 34 -21.58 8.04 13.43
C VAL A 34 -21.61 8.96 12.23
N LEU A 35 -21.78 8.42 11.01
CA LEU A 35 -21.67 9.22 9.79
C LEU A 35 -22.90 10.10 9.55
N ALA A 36 -24.11 9.55 9.67
CA ALA A 36 -25.33 10.30 9.39
C ALA A 36 -25.47 11.56 10.27
N PRO A 37 -25.16 11.56 11.59
CA PRO A 37 -25.22 12.79 12.40
C PRO A 37 -24.19 13.85 12.01
N LEU A 38 -23.07 13.45 11.39
CA LEU A 38 -22.00 14.37 10.99
C LEU A 38 -22.19 14.92 9.56
N ARG A 39 -23.14 14.38 8.78
CA ARG A 39 -23.32 14.70 7.35
C ARG A 39 -23.61 16.17 7.02
N HIS A 40 -24.14 16.92 7.99
CA HIS A 40 -24.50 18.34 7.85
C HIS A 40 -23.50 19.27 8.55
N GLN A 41 -22.43 18.73 9.11
CA GLN A 41 -21.36 19.49 9.72
C GLN A 41 -20.24 19.73 8.70
N ARG A 42 -19.68 20.94 8.69
CA ARG A 42 -18.52 21.28 7.86
C ARG A 42 -17.28 21.24 8.74
N PHE A 43 -16.27 20.49 8.29
CA PHE A 43 -14.98 20.39 8.96
C PHE A 43 -13.93 21.10 8.11
N PHE A 44 -13.01 21.79 8.77
CA PHE A 44 -11.93 22.54 8.12
C PHE A 44 -10.57 21.83 8.22
N SER A 45 -10.51 20.73 8.97
CA SER A 45 -9.32 19.87 9.03
C SER A 45 -9.68 18.41 9.24
N LEU A 46 -8.76 17.52 8.84
CA LEU A 46 -8.88 16.08 9.11
C LEU A 46 -8.86 15.76 10.61
N ALA A 47 -8.09 16.54 11.40
CA ALA A 47 -8.02 16.39 12.84
C ALA A 47 -9.38 16.64 13.51
N GLU A 48 -10.07 17.70 13.09
CA GLU A 48 -11.40 18.07 13.58
C GLU A 48 -12.43 16.97 13.25
N LEU A 49 -12.45 16.48 12.00
CA LEU A 49 -13.32 15.38 11.60
C LEU A 49 -13.04 14.11 12.44
N ASN A 50 -11.77 13.75 12.63
CA ASN A 50 -11.38 12.59 13.44
C ASN A 50 -11.83 12.73 14.89
N GLN A 51 -11.77 13.94 15.46
CA GLN A 51 -12.27 14.20 16.81
C GLN A 51 -13.79 14.01 16.90
N ALA A 52 -14.55 14.56 15.95
CA ALA A 52 -16.00 14.39 15.91
C ALA A 52 -16.42 12.92 15.74
N ILE A 53 -15.70 12.16 14.90
CA ILE A 53 -15.89 10.72 14.74
C ILE A 53 -15.62 9.98 16.05
N ARG A 54 -14.51 10.28 16.75
CA ARG A 54 -14.18 9.65 18.04
C ARG A 54 -15.25 9.88 19.10
N GLN A 55 -15.81 11.09 19.18
CA GLN A 55 -16.90 11.41 20.10
C GLN A 55 -18.16 10.58 19.79
N ARG A 56 -18.55 10.48 18.52
CA ARG A 56 -19.70 9.66 18.10
C ARG A 56 -19.48 8.16 18.31
N LEU A 57 -18.26 7.67 18.08
CA LEU A 57 -17.88 6.29 18.35
C LEU A 57 -17.96 5.94 19.84
N ALA A 58 -17.46 6.82 20.72
CA ALA A 58 -17.58 6.65 22.17
C ALA A 58 -19.06 6.52 22.57
N TRP A 59 -19.90 7.46 22.11
CA TRP A 59 -21.34 7.41 22.34
C TRP A 59 -21.99 6.10 21.84
N LEU A 60 -21.63 5.63 20.65
CA LEU A 60 -22.18 4.39 20.09
C LEU A 60 -21.76 3.15 20.90
N ASN A 61 -20.54 3.14 21.42
CA ASN A 61 -20.03 2.04 22.23
C ASN A 61 -20.65 2.01 23.64
N ASP A 62 -20.98 3.18 24.20
CA ASP A 62 -21.57 3.32 25.52
C ASP A 62 -23.10 3.19 25.50
N ARG A 63 -23.73 3.33 24.32
CA ARG A 63 -25.17 3.15 24.17
C ARG A 63 -25.60 1.69 24.45
N PRO A 64 -26.59 1.46 25.33
CA PRO A 64 -27.20 0.15 25.55
C PRO A 64 -27.73 -0.48 24.26
N MET A 65 -27.45 -1.76 24.05
CA MET A 65 -27.99 -2.52 22.93
C MET A 65 -29.42 -3.00 23.26
N ALA A 66 -30.33 -2.88 22.31
CA ALA A 66 -31.76 -3.17 22.50
C ALA A 66 -32.03 -4.62 22.93
N GLU A 67 -31.19 -5.56 22.51
CA GLU A 67 -31.39 -6.99 22.74
C GLU A 67 -30.82 -7.47 24.08
N SER A 68 -29.73 -6.85 24.56
CA SER A 68 -28.99 -7.34 25.74
C SER A 68 -29.06 -6.42 26.95
N GLY A 69 -29.57 -5.19 26.82
CA GLY A 69 -29.57 -4.19 27.90
C GLY A 69 -28.20 -3.59 28.25
N HIS A 70 -27.11 -4.32 27.98
CA HIS A 70 -25.73 -3.88 28.14
C HIS A 70 -25.22 -3.04 26.96
N SER A 71 -24.26 -2.16 27.23
CA SER A 71 -23.51 -1.45 26.19
C SER A 71 -22.46 -2.35 25.52
N ARG A 72 -21.94 -1.93 24.36
CA ARG A 72 -20.85 -2.66 23.68
C ARG A 72 -19.57 -2.62 24.52
N ARG A 73 -19.29 -1.48 25.15
CA ARG A 73 -18.15 -1.32 26.04
C ARG A 73 -18.24 -2.25 27.24
N GLU A 74 -19.40 -2.31 27.90
CA GLU A 74 -19.61 -3.20 29.05
C GLU A 74 -19.34 -4.66 28.68
N ARG A 75 -19.87 -5.11 27.54
CA ARG A 75 -19.65 -6.48 27.06
C ARG A 75 -18.17 -6.76 26.78
N PHE A 76 -17.47 -5.80 26.17
CA PHE A 76 -16.04 -5.89 25.93
C PHE A 76 -15.25 -6.01 27.24
N GLU A 77 -15.54 -5.15 28.22
CA GLU A 77 -14.83 -5.12 29.50
C GLU A 77 -15.10 -6.37 30.36
N GLN A 78 -16.34 -6.88 30.37
CA GLN A 78 -16.73 -8.03 31.18
C GLN A 78 -16.26 -9.37 30.59
N MET A 79 -16.28 -9.50 29.26
CA MET A 79 -16.06 -10.80 28.60
C MET A 79 -14.81 -10.80 27.73
N GLU A 80 -14.73 -9.90 26.75
CA GLU A 80 -13.72 -9.99 25.68
C GLU A 80 -12.32 -9.62 26.15
N ARG A 81 -12.20 -8.61 27.03
CA ARG A 81 -10.91 -8.06 27.48
C ARG A 81 -10.01 -9.13 28.10
N ASN A 82 -10.57 -10.07 28.85
CA ASN A 82 -9.82 -11.14 29.51
C ASN A 82 -9.38 -12.25 28.54
N ALA A 83 -10.01 -12.35 27.37
CA ALA A 83 -9.68 -13.33 26.34
C ALA A 83 -8.67 -12.80 25.31
N LEU A 84 -8.35 -11.50 25.31
CA LEU A 84 -7.40 -10.91 24.38
C LEU A 84 -5.95 -11.28 24.70
N GLN A 85 -5.18 -11.55 23.65
CA GLN A 85 -3.73 -11.76 23.75
C GLN A 85 -2.99 -10.41 23.79
N PRO A 86 -1.80 -10.35 24.42
CA PRO A 86 -0.97 -9.16 24.36
C PRO A 86 -0.52 -8.87 22.92
N LEU A 87 -0.36 -7.59 22.60
CA LEU A 87 0.17 -7.18 21.30
C LEU A 87 1.65 -7.61 21.17
N PRO A 88 2.08 -8.06 19.97
CA PRO A 88 3.50 -8.27 19.70
C PRO A 88 4.30 -6.97 19.95
N ALA A 89 5.52 -7.11 20.49
CA ALA A 89 6.37 -5.96 20.80
C ALA A 89 6.81 -5.14 19.57
N GLN A 90 6.78 -5.76 18.38
CA GLN A 90 7.13 -5.11 17.12
C GLN A 90 5.88 -4.98 16.25
N ASP A 91 5.72 -3.81 15.64
CA ASP A 91 4.64 -3.57 14.68
C ASP A 91 4.81 -4.39 13.41
N PHE A 92 3.68 -4.69 12.75
CA PHE A 92 3.70 -5.36 11.46
C PHE A 92 4.28 -4.43 10.39
N ILE A 93 5.42 -4.80 9.81
CA ILE A 93 6.02 -4.10 8.68
C ILE A 93 5.52 -4.74 7.38
N TYR A 94 4.76 -3.97 6.58
CA TYR A 94 4.40 -4.40 5.24
C TYR A 94 5.64 -4.49 4.36
N ARG A 95 5.81 -5.63 3.69
CA ARG A 95 6.90 -5.87 2.75
C ARG A 95 6.34 -6.31 1.41
N GLU A 96 6.61 -5.53 0.38
CA GLU A 96 6.35 -5.92 -1.00
C GLU A 96 7.55 -6.74 -1.49
N VAL A 97 7.25 -7.87 -2.14
CA VAL A 97 8.27 -8.80 -2.64
C VAL A 97 8.18 -8.87 -4.15
N LYS A 98 9.30 -8.62 -4.83
CA LYS A 98 9.37 -8.61 -6.29
C LYS A 98 10.66 -9.26 -6.78
N THR A 99 10.54 -10.22 -7.70
CA THR A 99 11.71 -10.77 -8.39
C THR A 99 12.09 -9.88 -9.56
N VAL A 100 13.34 -9.40 -9.59
CA VAL A 100 13.85 -8.50 -10.63
C VAL A 100 15.18 -9.03 -11.15
N ARG A 101 15.44 -8.85 -12.45
CA ARG A 101 16.75 -9.14 -13.04
C ARG A 101 17.64 -7.93 -12.88
N MET A 102 18.84 -8.12 -12.33
CA MET A 102 19.80 -7.04 -12.18
C MET A 102 20.33 -6.62 -13.55
N HIS A 103 20.40 -5.31 -13.77
CA HIS A 103 20.92 -4.75 -15.00
C HIS A 103 22.46 -4.86 -15.05
N ILE A 104 23.04 -4.67 -16.24
CA ILE A 104 24.50 -4.82 -16.45
C ILE A 104 25.31 -3.75 -15.71
N ASP A 105 24.68 -2.60 -15.45
CA ASP A 105 25.23 -1.49 -14.69
C ASP A 105 25.16 -1.71 -13.17
N TYR A 106 24.99 -2.94 -12.68
CA TYR A 106 24.92 -3.30 -11.26
C TYR A 106 23.82 -2.59 -10.45
N HIS A 107 22.72 -2.21 -11.11
CA HIS A 107 21.54 -1.65 -10.46
C HIS A 107 20.26 -2.47 -10.66
N VAL A 108 19.33 -2.29 -9.72
CA VAL A 108 17.95 -2.80 -9.76
C VAL A 108 16.97 -1.65 -9.63
N THR A 109 15.87 -1.71 -10.38
CA THR A 109 14.89 -0.62 -10.39
C THR A 109 13.68 -0.96 -9.52
N PHE A 110 13.36 -0.07 -8.59
CA PHE A 110 12.17 -0.11 -7.75
C PHE A 110 11.54 1.29 -7.69
N HIS A 111 10.24 1.40 -8.00
CA HIS A 111 9.52 2.70 -8.08
C HIS A 111 10.23 3.79 -8.89
N LYS A 112 10.79 3.45 -10.06
CA LYS A 112 11.57 4.37 -10.93
C LYS A 112 12.88 4.88 -10.29
N HIS A 113 13.29 4.37 -9.14
CA HIS A 113 14.60 4.63 -8.54
C HIS A 113 15.53 3.42 -8.75
N HIS A 114 16.83 3.68 -8.88
CA HIS A 114 17.84 2.66 -9.15
C HIS A 114 18.70 2.42 -7.91
N TYR A 115 18.74 1.19 -7.42
CA TYR A 115 19.52 0.79 -6.25
C TYR A 115 20.68 -0.09 -6.67
N SER A 116 21.88 0.19 -6.15
CA SER A 116 23.06 -0.61 -6.48
C SER A 116 23.06 -1.96 -5.78
N VAL A 117 23.65 -2.96 -6.43
CA VAL A 117 23.80 -4.32 -5.91
C VAL A 117 25.21 -4.78 -6.30
N PRO A 118 25.91 -5.60 -5.47
CA PRO A 118 27.24 -6.08 -5.80
C PRO A 118 27.33 -6.65 -7.22
N HIS A 119 28.28 -6.15 -8.00
CA HIS A 119 28.43 -6.46 -9.44
C HIS A 119 28.54 -7.96 -9.76
N ARG A 120 28.93 -8.80 -8.80
CA ARG A 120 28.97 -10.26 -8.95
C ARG A 120 27.60 -10.87 -9.33
N TYR A 121 26.51 -10.18 -9.00
CA TYR A 121 25.14 -10.59 -9.35
C TYR A 121 24.72 -10.10 -10.76
N ALA A 122 25.65 -9.59 -11.58
CA ALA A 122 25.38 -9.04 -12.92
C ALA A 122 24.52 -10.00 -13.75
N ARG A 123 23.40 -9.48 -14.27
CA ARG A 123 22.44 -10.22 -15.11
C ARG A 123 21.72 -11.38 -14.41
N GLN A 124 21.90 -11.59 -13.11
CA GLN A 124 21.21 -12.61 -12.32
C GLN A 124 19.84 -12.10 -11.84
N LYS A 125 18.98 -13.02 -11.43
CA LYS A 125 17.71 -12.69 -10.78
C LYS A 125 17.95 -12.47 -9.29
N VAL A 126 17.34 -11.44 -8.74
CA VAL A 126 17.40 -11.13 -7.31
C VAL A 126 15.99 -10.88 -6.78
N LEU A 127 15.80 -11.09 -5.48
CA LEU A 127 14.53 -10.85 -4.81
C LEU A 127 14.59 -9.50 -4.10
N LEU A 128 13.78 -8.54 -4.53
CA LEU A 128 13.58 -7.28 -3.82
C LEU A 128 12.52 -7.45 -2.74
N ARG A 129 12.84 -6.99 -1.54
CA ARG A 129 11.91 -6.85 -0.43
C ARG A 129 11.90 -5.39 0.01
N SER A 130 10.83 -4.68 -0.27
CA SER A 130 10.72 -3.26 0.07
C SER A 130 9.75 -3.04 1.22
N SER A 131 10.17 -2.21 2.18
CA SER A 131 9.34 -1.70 3.27
C SER A 131 8.98 -0.22 3.02
N ALA A 132 8.38 0.44 4.02
CA ALA A 132 8.15 1.88 3.97
C ALA A 132 9.46 2.71 3.94
N HIS A 133 10.56 2.18 4.50
CA HIS A 133 11.81 2.94 4.67
C HIS A 133 13.03 2.31 4.01
N THR A 134 12.95 1.04 3.59
CA THR A 134 14.12 0.32 3.06
C THR A 134 13.77 -0.51 1.84
N VAL A 135 14.78 -0.71 0.98
CA VAL A 135 14.78 -1.67 -0.12
C VAL A 135 15.90 -2.67 0.15
N ASP A 136 15.53 -3.86 0.58
CA ASP A 136 16.44 -4.97 0.81
C ASP A 136 16.52 -5.85 -0.46
N VAL A 137 17.72 -6.25 -0.85
CA VAL A 137 17.96 -7.14 -1.99
C VAL A 137 18.46 -8.48 -1.46
N TYR A 138 17.85 -9.57 -1.90
CA TYR A 138 18.15 -10.94 -1.46
C TYR A 138 18.55 -11.83 -2.63
N ASP A 139 19.42 -12.79 -2.31
CA ASP A 139 19.71 -13.93 -3.16
C ASP A 139 18.49 -14.86 -3.16
N PRO A 140 17.92 -15.23 -4.32
CA PRO A 140 16.72 -16.05 -4.38
C PRO A 140 16.96 -17.50 -3.93
N GLU A 141 18.18 -18.02 -4.05
CA GLU A 141 18.50 -19.42 -3.73
C GLU A 141 18.89 -19.56 -2.25
N GLU A 142 19.79 -18.70 -1.77
CA GLU A 142 20.27 -18.73 -0.39
C GLU A 142 19.35 -17.97 0.59
N ASN A 143 18.39 -17.19 0.09
CA ASN A 143 17.57 -16.24 0.87
C ASN A 143 18.43 -15.32 1.78
N ARG A 144 19.67 -15.05 1.35
CA ARG A 144 20.64 -14.21 2.06
C ARG A 144 20.50 -12.76 1.60
N ARG A 145 20.52 -11.80 2.53
CA ARG A 145 20.52 -10.38 2.19
C ARG A 145 21.84 -9.98 1.54
N ILE A 146 21.76 -9.46 0.33
CA ILE A 146 22.88 -9.01 -0.49
C ILE A 146 23.18 -7.53 -0.25
N ALA A 147 22.14 -6.69 -0.26
CA ALA A 147 22.25 -5.24 -0.12
C ALA A 147 21.02 -4.68 0.62
N CYS A 148 21.17 -3.51 1.24
CA CYS A 148 20.09 -2.81 1.94
C CYS A 148 20.25 -1.31 1.70
N HIS A 149 19.24 -0.68 1.12
CA HIS A 149 19.22 0.75 0.86
C HIS A 149 18.10 1.43 1.62
N THR A 150 18.31 2.68 2.01
CA THR A 150 17.20 3.56 2.39
C THR A 150 16.31 3.79 1.17
N ARG A 151 15.00 3.67 1.34
CA ARG A 151 14.04 3.87 0.27
C ARG A 151 14.02 5.34 -0.12
N CYS A 152 14.19 5.58 -1.42
CA CYS A 152 14.01 6.86 -2.07
C CYS A 152 12.99 6.69 -3.22
N ASP A 153 11.91 7.45 -3.16
CA ASP A 153 10.87 7.46 -4.21
C ASP A 153 11.10 8.58 -5.25
N GLU A 154 12.27 9.24 -5.22
CA GLU A 154 12.66 10.20 -6.26
C GLU A 154 12.92 9.48 -7.59
N PRO A 155 12.19 9.83 -8.66
CA PRO A 155 12.28 9.13 -9.92
C PRO A 155 13.61 9.41 -10.62
N SER A 156 14.13 8.37 -11.28
CA SER A 156 15.31 8.41 -12.15
C SER A 156 16.63 8.75 -11.43
N TYR A 157 16.66 8.70 -10.10
CA TYR A 157 17.89 8.81 -9.31
C TYR A 157 18.51 7.44 -8.99
N TYR A 158 19.79 7.49 -8.60
CA TYR A 158 20.61 6.32 -8.30
C TYR A 158 21.12 6.38 -6.87
N SER A 159 20.86 5.32 -6.09
CA SER A 159 21.46 5.06 -4.79
C SER A 159 22.60 4.05 -4.96
N THR A 160 23.81 4.56 -5.17
CA THR A 160 24.98 3.74 -5.50
C THR A 160 26.00 3.68 -4.37
N GLU A 161 26.25 2.48 -3.86
CA GLU A 161 27.35 2.21 -2.94
C GLU A 161 28.63 1.85 -3.70
N LYS A 162 29.75 2.49 -3.34
CA LYS A 162 31.05 2.20 -3.95
C LYS A 162 31.46 0.73 -3.79
N ALA A 163 31.08 0.11 -2.67
CA ALA A 163 31.35 -1.31 -2.39
C ALA A 163 30.64 -2.29 -3.36
N HIS A 164 29.63 -1.84 -4.10
CA HIS A 164 28.94 -2.66 -5.08
C HIS A 164 29.63 -2.68 -6.44
N MET A 165 30.40 -1.64 -6.76
CA MET A 165 31.06 -1.49 -8.05
C MET A 165 32.20 -2.48 -8.25
N PRO A 166 32.50 -2.90 -9.50
CA PRO A 166 33.73 -3.62 -9.84
C PRO A 166 34.99 -2.78 -9.55
N PRO A 167 36.14 -3.40 -9.23
CA PRO A 167 37.39 -2.68 -8.96
C PRO A 167 37.79 -1.69 -10.06
N ASN A 168 37.67 -2.11 -11.33
CA ASN A 168 38.02 -1.25 -12.48
C ASN A 168 37.16 0.02 -12.51
N HIS A 169 35.85 -0.11 -12.28
CA HIS A 169 34.94 1.05 -12.25
C HIS A 169 35.18 1.98 -11.05
N ARG A 170 35.57 1.42 -9.89
CA ARG A 170 35.95 2.25 -8.72
C ARG A 170 37.15 3.12 -9.04
N ASN A 171 38.15 2.56 -9.69
CA ASN A 171 39.37 3.28 -10.06
C ASN A 171 39.07 4.43 -11.03
N TYR A 172 38.14 4.25 -11.97
CA TYR A 172 37.71 5.33 -12.88
C TYR A 172 36.97 6.47 -12.16
N LEU A 173 36.24 6.23 -11.07
CA LEU A 173 35.59 7.32 -10.33
C LEU A 173 36.58 8.25 -9.62
N GLU A 174 37.79 7.76 -9.35
CA GLU A 174 38.85 8.58 -8.80
C GLU A 174 39.56 9.42 -9.86
N TRP A 175 39.23 9.27 -11.15
CA TRP A 175 39.77 10.07 -12.25
C TRP A 175 39.12 11.44 -12.26
N SER A 176 39.54 12.28 -11.30
CA SER A 176 39.12 13.68 -11.21
C SER A 176 40.13 14.60 -11.93
N PRO A 177 39.68 15.73 -12.49
CA PRO A 177 40.58 16.76 -13.05
C PRO A 177 41.71 17.13 -12.10
N GLY A 178 41.41 17.30 -10.80
CA GLY A 178 42.40 17.61 -9.77
C GLY A 178 43.43 16.49 -9.55
N ARG A 179 43.05 15.21 -9.69
CA ARG A 179 44.01 14.09 -9.63
C ARG A 179 44.95 14.12 -10.83
N PHE A 180 44.42 14.34 -12.04
CA PHE A 180 45.25 14.45 -13.24
C PHE A 180 46.25 15.60 -13.14
N THR A 181 45.82 16.76 -12.62
CA THR A 181 46.73 17.89 -12.39
C THR A 181 47.83 17.55 -11.39
N ARG A 182 47.51 16.91 -10.24
CA ARG A 182 48.53 16.50 -9.25
C ARG A 182 49.51 15.47 -9.79
N TRP A 183 49.02 14.51 -10.57
CA TRP A 183 49.87 13.49 -11.18
C TRP A 183 50.81 14.11 -12.23
N ALA A 184 50.29 15.03 -13.04
CA ALA A 184 51.08 15.77 -14.02
C ALA A 184 52.18 16.62 -13.36
N GLN A 185 51.90 17.22 -12.21
CA GLN A 185 52.88 18.00 -11.42
C GLN A 185 54.06 17.15 -10.93
N GLN A 186 53.85 15.86 -10.65
CA GLN A 186 54.94 14.95 -10.26
C GLN A 186 55.91 14.67 -11.41
N ILE A 187 55.44 14.77 -12.66
CA ILE A 187 56.27 14.58 -13.86
C ILE A 187 56.98 15.88 -14.22
N GLY A 188 56.27 17.01 -14.20
CA GLY A 188 56.88 18.32 -14.41
C GLY A 188 55.88 19.46 -14.68
N PRO A 189 56.33 20.72 -14.54
CA PRO A 189 55.46 21.90 -14.66
C PRO A 189 54.85 22.05 -16.07
N GLN A 190 55.58 21.67 -17.12
CA GLN A 190 55.10 21.73 -18.51
C GLN A 190 54.00 20.69 -18.79
N THR A 191 54.14 19.49 -18.23
CA THR A 191 53.12 18.42 -18.33
C THR A 191 51.84 18.80 -17.59
N ALA A 192 51.95 19.47 -16.43
CA ALA A 192 50.81 19.98 -15.69
C ALA A 192 50.05 21.08 -16.45
N ALA A 193 50.78 22.01 -17.11
CA ALA A 193 50.17 23.05 -17.93
C ALA A 193 49.41 22.47 -19.14
N LEU A 194 49.99 21.47 -19.81
CA LEU A 194 49.33 20.77 -20.93
C LEU A 194 48.04 20.08 -20.47
N ILE A 195 48.09 19.32 -19.38
CA ILE A 195 46.93 18.59 -18.87
C ILE A 195 45.83 19.55 -18.38
N ALA A 196 46.18 20.67 -17.77
CA ALA A 196 45.22 21.70 -17.39
C ALA A 196 44.51 22.29 -18.62
N LEU A 197 45.25 22.56 -19.71
CA LEU A 197 44.70 23.06 -20.96
C LEU A 197 43.74 22.05 -21.62
N VAL A 198 44.12 20.76 -21.64
CA VAL A 198 43.28 19.68 -22.20
C VAL A 198 41.99 19.49 -21.39
N LEU A 199 42.06 19.58 -20.05
CA LEU A 199 40.88 19.48 -19.19
C LEU A 199 39.95 20.70 -19.31
N GLN A 200 40.48 21.87 -19.69
CA GLN A 200 39.69 23.09 -19.93
C GLN A 200 39.05 23.11 -21.32
N SER A 201 39.70 22.52 -22.32
CA SER A 201 39.19 22.49 -23.70
C SER A 201 38.12 21.42 -23.92
N ALA A 202 38.04 20.41 -23.05
CA ALA A 202 36.99 19.40 -23.08
C ALA A 202 35.90 19.73 -22.05
N PRO A 203 34.61 19.90 -22.45
CA PRO A 203 33.53 20.03 -21.50
C PRO A 203 33.37 18.69 -20.76
N THR A 204 33.93 18.59 -19.55
CA THR A 204 33.62 17.48 -18.65
C THR A 204 32.15 17.62 -18.27
N PRO A 205 31.27 16.64 -18.57
CA PRO A 205 29.92 16.69 -18.06
C PRO A 205 30.02 16.64 -16.53
N ASN A 206 29.60 17.72 -15.87
CA ASN A 206 29.59 17.86 -14.41
C ASN A 206 28.48 17.01 -13.75
N ARG A 207 28.31 15.79 -14.25
CA ARG A 207 27.32 14.83 -13.82
C ARG A 207 28.06 13.51 -13.66
N PRO A 208 27.83 12.72 -12.59
CA PRO A 208 28.17 11.31 -12.60
C PRO A 208 27.23 10.60 -13.59
N THR A 209 27.35 10.94 -14.86
CA THR A 209 26.77 10.20 -15.96
C THR A 209 27.60 8.95 -16.07
N VAL A 210 26.98 7.81 -15.78
CA VAL A 210 27.45 6.52 -16.25
C VAL A 210 27.96 6.68 -17.70
N PRO A 211 29.17 6.19 -18.02
CA PRO A 211 29.79 6.43 -19.32
C PRO A 211 28.87 5.97 -20.46
N ALA A 212 28.87 6.71 -21.57
CA ALA A 212 27.92 6.60 -22.68
C ALA A 212 27.79 5.18 -23.29
N TRP A 213 28.74 4.28 -23.05
CA TRP A 213 28.63 2.87 -23.43
C TRP A 213 27.53 2.09 -22.67
N VAL A 214 26.96 2.66 -21.60
CA VAL A 214 25.74 2.13 -20.96
C VAL A 214 24.48 2.33 -21.84
N PHE A 215 24.53 3.23 -22.83
CA PHE A 215 23.48 3.43 -23.83
C PHE A 215 23.79 2.74 -25.17
N SER A 216 24.55 1.65 -25.20
CA SER A 216 24.59 0.79 -26.39
C SER A 216 23.32 -0.06 -26.45
N THR A 217 22.19 0.53 -26.80
CA THR A 217 21.14 -0.24 -27.47
C THR A 217 21.69 -0.63 -28.84
N SER A 218 21.90 -1.94 -29.00
CA SER A 218 22.27 -2.60 -30.26
C SER A 218 21.36 -2.13 -31.41
N PRO A 219 21.91 -1.80 -32.60
CA PRO A 219 21.11 -1.54 -33.79
C PRO A 219 20.90 -2.84 -34.56
N ALA A 220 19.77 -3.52 -34.32
CA ALA A 220 19.17 -4.56 -35.16
C ALA A 220 17.88 -5.00 -34.44
N ALA A 221 16.69 -5.08 -35.00
CA ALA A 221 16.10 -4.91 -36.31
C ALA A 221 14.66 -4.38 -36.01
N GLU A 222 13.75 -3.97 -36.88
CA GLU A 222 13.37 -4.41 -38.20
C GLU A 222 12.19 -3.49 -38.59
N LYS A 223 11.96 -3.32 -39.89
CA LYS A 223 10.97 -2.44 -40.53
C LYS A 223 9.61 -2.35 -39.78
N MET A 224 9.22 -1.14 -39.38
CA MET A 224 7.83 -0.82 -39.03
C MET A 224 6.96 -0.84 -40.29
N PRO A 225 5.88 -1.63 -40.36
CA PRO A 225 4.83 -1.40 -41.35
C PRO A 225 4.09 -0.10 -41.01
N THR A 226 3.76 0.67 -42.04
CA THR A 226 2.97 1.89 -41.95
C THR A 226 1.61 1.60 -41.30
N TRP A 227 1.38 2.18 -40.12
CA TRP A 227 0.09 2.15 -39.46
C TRP A 227 -0.92 3.00 -40.25
N LYS A 228 -1.92 2.34 -40.85
CA LYS A 228 -3.14 3.00 -41.32
C LYS A 228 -4.07 3.24 -40.12
N PRO A 229 -4.67 4.43 -39.97
CA PRO A 229 -5.63 4.67 -38.90
C PRO A 229 -6.86 3.74 -39.05
N PRO A 230 -7.46 3.25 -37.97
CA PRO A 230 -8.66 2.43 -38.05
C PRO A 230 -9.83 3.26 -38.58
N VAL A 231 -10.56 2.66 -39.51
CA VAL A 231 -11.84 3.13 -40.05
C VAL A 231 -12.82 3.32 -38.90
N LEU A 232 -13.34 4.55 -38.76
CA LEU A 232 -14.46 4.89 -37.89
C LEU A 232 -15.67 4.05 -38.29
N TRP A 233 -16.05 3.08 -37.45
CA TRP A 233 -17.35 2.42 -37.57
C TRP A 233 -18.44 3.42 -37.14
N PRO A 234 -19.53 3.60 -37.91
CA PRO A 234 -20.56 4.55 -37.56
C PRO A 234 -21.25 4.14 -36.26
N CYS A 235 -21.31 5.09 -35.33
CA CYS A 235 -22.03 5.00 -34.07
C CYS A 235 -23.52 4.83 -34.37
N LYS A 236 -24.11 3.67 -34.05
CA LYS A 236 -25.57 3.51 -34.12
C LYS A 236 -26.22 4.43 -33.07
N PRO A 237 -27.26 5.21 -33.42
CA PRO A 237 -27.94 6.06 -32.46
C PRO A 237 -28.62 5.20 -31.39
N LYS A 238 -28.41 5.54 -30.11
CA LYS A 238 -29.22 5.01 -29.00
C LYS A 238 -30.66 5.53 -29.12
N PRO A 239 -31.68 4.72 -28.82
CA PRO A 239 -33.06 5.19 -28.80
C PRO A 239 -33.26 6.21 -27.68
N THR A 240 -33.79 7.36 -28.08
CA THR A 240 -34.23 8.46 -27.21
C THR A 240 -35.36 7.98 -26.31
N VAL A 241 -35.13 7.93 -24.99
CA VAL A 241 -36.22 7.79 -24.02
C VAL A 241 -36.78 9.19 -23.79
N THR A 242 -37.95 9.43 -24.36
CA THR A 242 -38.75 10.63 -24.18
C THR A 242 -39.29 10.67 -22.76
N ALA A 243 -38.95 11.71 -21.99
CA ALA A 243 -39.66 12.05 -20.77
C ALA A 243 -40.99 12.76 -21.13
N PRO A 244 -42.14 12.38 -20.57
CA PRO A 244 -43.31 13.24 -20.62
C PRO A 244 -43.25 14.28 -19.49
N SER A 245 -43.41 15.54 -19.88
CA SER A 245 -43.65 16.66 -18.99
C SER A 245 -45.15 16.88 -18.75
N SER A 246 -45.43 17.47 -17.58
CA SER A 246 -46.65 18.17 -17.17
C SER A 246 -47.90 17.35 -16.83
N ALA A 247 -48.37 17.47 -15.58
CA ALA A 247 -49.52 18.34 -15.25
C ALA A 247 -49.83 18.36 -13.74
N SER A 248 -50.13 19.58 -13.27
CA SER A 248 -51.14 19.96 -12.27
C SER A 248 -51.07 19.46 -10.81
N SER A 249 -50.65 20.40 -9.95
CA SER A 249 -51.31 20.84 -8.70
C SER A 249 -52.65 20.23 -8.29
N THR A 250 -52.77 19.74 -7.04
CA THR A 250 -53.74 20.16 -5.99
C THR A 250 -53.48 19.39 -4.67
N PRO A 251 -53.98 19.85 -3.50
CA PRO A 251 -53.31 19.69 -2.21
C PRO A 251 -53.89 18.59 -1.29
N CYS A 252 -53.17 18.37 -0.19
CA CYS A 252 -53.54 17.56 0.99
C CYS A 252 -55.01 17.68 1.43
N PRO A 253 -55.47 16.67 2.19
CA PRO A 253 -56.07 16.99 3.48
C PRO A 253 -55.39 16.29 4.66
N ARG A 254 -55.63 16.91 5.80
CA ARG A 254 -55.05 16.75 7.13
C ARG A 254 -56.00 15.91 8.02
N ARG A 255 -55.45 15.39 9.13
CA ARG A 255 -56.10 14.80 10.34
C ARG A 255 -56.67 13.38 10.16
N SER A 256 -56.64 12.48 11.16
CA SER A 256 -56.50 12.60 12.62
C SER A 256 -56.20 11.23 13.26
N GLN A 257 -55.38 11.22 14.32
CA GLN A 257 -55.25 10.17 15.36
C GLN A 257 -56.53 10.04 16.23
N PRO A 258 -56.59 9.18 17.30
CA PRO A 258 -56.17 7.77 17.53
C PRO A 258 -57.34 6.95 18.18
N PRO A 259 -57.16 5.75 18.79
CA PRO A 259 -56.84 5.71 20.24
C PRO A 259 -56.06 4.48 20.81
N LYS A 260 -55.31 4.74 21.91
CA LYS A 260 -55.24 4.06 23.24
C LYS A 260 -55.04 2.52 23.33
N THR A 261 -53.83 2.05 23.65
CA THR A 261 -53.30 1.55 24.96
C THR A 261 -53.44 0.03 25.22
N PRO A 262 -52.54 -0.56 26.03
CA PRO A 262 -52.06 -1.94 25.88
C PRO A 262 -52.69 -2.94 26.85
N THR A 263 -52.64 -4.23 26.50
CA THR A 263 -52.99 -5.32 27.42
C THR A 263 -51.77 -6.21 27.65
N LYS A 264 -51.43 -6.34 28.94
CA LYS A 264 -50.49 -7.28 29.54
C LYS A 264 -50.77 -8.71 29.08
N ILE A 265 -49.72 -9.48 28.77
CA ILE A 265 -49.72 -10.92 28.99
C ILE A 265 -48.50 -11.29 29.83
N SER A 266 -48.80 -12.10 30.82
CA SER A 266 -48.04 -12.55 31.97
C SER A 266 -46.97 -13.59 31.64
N ALA A 267 -46.07 -13.72 32.61
CA ALA A 267 -45.10 -14.76 32.83
C ALA A 267 -45.56 -16.18 32.46
N GLY A 268 -44.63 -16.93 31.87
CA GLY A 268 -44.63 -18.38 31.80
C GLY A 268 -43.20 -18.87 31.96
N ASN A 269 -42.88 -19.33 33.17
CA ASN A 269 -41.66 -20.09 33.48
C ASN A 269 -41.62 -21.35 32.62
N LEU A 270 -40.46 -21.68 32.03
CA LEU A 270 -40.11 -23.06 31.71
C LEU A 270 -38.61 -23.29 32.00
N THR A 271 -38.44 -24.27 32.86
CA THR A 271 -37.26 -24.89 33.44
C THR A 271 -36.33 -25.53 32.40
N THR A 272 -35.03 -25.33 32.67
CA THR A 272 -33.92 -26.30 32.62
C THR A 272 -34.08 -27.55 31.74
N HIS A 273 -33.22 -27.66 30.73
CA HIS A 273 -32.55 -28.91 30.38
C HIS A 273 -31.12 -28.59 29.92
N GLU A 274 -30.15 -28.95 30.76
CA GLU A 274 -28.75 -29.15 30.38
C GLU A 274 -28.69 -30.36 29.44
N GLU A 275 -28.15 -30.17 28.24
CA GLU A 275 -27.58 -31.27 27.45
C GLU A 275 -26.10 -30.98 27.21
N VAL A 276 -25.29 -31.66 28.01
CA VAL A 276 -23.86 -31.83 27.89
C VAL A 276 -23.58 -32.77 26.72
N PHE A 277 -22.84 -32.32 25.71
CA PHE A 277 -22.21 -33.21 24.74
C PHE A 277 -20.68 -33.09 24.83
N PRO A 278 -19.95 -34.22 25.00
CA PRO A 278 -18.53 -34.21 25.28
C PRO A 278 -17.66 -33.95 24.04
N CYS A 279 -16.60 -33.16 24.25
CA CYS A 279 -15.48 -33.01 23.33
C CYS A 279 -14.77 -34.35 23.08
N SER A 280 -14.47 -34.66 21.82
CA SER A 280 -13.45 -35.64 21.44
C SER A 280 -12.32 -34.93 20.65
N PRO A 281 -11.05 -35.34 20.85
CA PRO A 281 -9.89 -34.58 20.40
C PRO A 281 -9.49 -34.94 18.98
N VAL A 282 -9.09 -33.95 18.17
CA VAL A 282 -8.43 -34.17 16.89
C VAL A 282 -6.94 -33.81 17.02
N LYS A 283 -6.10 -34.80 16.68
CA LYS A 283 -4.63 -34.77 16.68
C LYS A 283 -4.07 -33.87 15.58
N PRO A 284 -2.82 -33.37 15.72
CA PRO A 284 -2.23 -32.36 14.84
C PRO A 284 -1.62 -32.97 13.56
N PHE A 285 -1.69 -32.19 12.48
CA PHE A 285 -0.73 -32.15 11.37
C PHE A 285 -0.47 -30.68 11.01
#